data_AF-A0A1M4T8P3-F1
#
_entry.id   AF-A0A1M4T8P3-F1
#
_cell.length_a   1.000
_cell.length_b   1.000
_cell.length_c   1.000
_cell.angle_alpha   90.00
_cell.angle_beta   90.00
_cell.angle_gamma   90.00
#
_symmetry.space_group_name_H-M   'P 1'
#
loop_
_entity.id
_entity.type
_entity.pdbx_description
1 polymer ?
#
loop_
_entity_poly.entity_id
_entity_poly.type
_entity_poly.pdbx_seq_one_letter_code
_entity_poly.pdbx_strand_id
1 'polypeptide(L)'
;MMESRKRGVIVNCILIFYIIRALLYLVTPFTNQSVKTLVPEKVLSKPAVIFYTVLGLVMILIIIGVFLWNKIAIYLFGTVGILIGGATLIIENISAMAVLGAAVEIILTIMIAFILLKRINLPVPKIKEDNEDDIWK
;
A
#
# COMPACT_ATOMS: atom_id res chain seq x y z
N MET A 1 -16.58 -11.33 17.39
CA MET A 1 -16.15 -9.90 17.30
C MET A 1 -14.63 -9.69 17.34
N MET A 2 -13.87 -10.41 18.17
CA MET A 2 -12.43 -10.19 18.36
C MET A 2 -11.56 -10.43 17.11
N GLU A 3 -11.90 -11.44 16.29
CA GLU A 3 -11.18 -11.75 15.04
C GLU A 3 -11.32 -10.64 13.97
N SER A 4 -12.49 -10.03 13.87
CA SER A 4 -12.76 -8.93 12.91
C SER A 4 -11.98 -7.65 13.26
N ARG A 5 -11.79 -7.36 14.56
CA ARG A 5 -10.94 -6.26 15.03
C ARG A 5 -9.47 -6.53 14.73
N LYS A 6 -8.97 -7.75 15.01
CA LYS A 6 -7.58 -8.14 14.71
C LYS A 6 -7.25 -8.03 13.22
N ARG A 7 -8.16 -8.45 12.32
CA ARG A 7 -7.98 -8.32 10.86
C ARG A 7 -7.92 -6.86 10.41
N GLY A 8 -8.71 -5.97 11.03
CA GLY A 8 -8.67 -4.53 10.74
C GLY A 8 -7.36 -3.85 11.16
N VAL A 9 -6.77 -4.27 12.28
CA VAL A 9 -5.47 -3.76 12.74
C VAL A 9 -4.36 -4.17 11.79
N ILE A 10 -4.34 -5.42 11.33
CA ILE A 10 -3.32 -5.92 10.39
C ILE A 10 -3.36 -5.13 9.07
N VAL A 11 -4.55 -4.92 8.50
CA VAL A 11 -4.70 -4.15 7.26
C VAL A 11 -4.22 -2.70 7.44
N ASN A 12 -4.55 -2.06 8.57
CA ASN A 12 -4.07 -0.71 8.85
C ASN A 12 -2.54 -0.66 9.05
N CYS A 13 -1.96 -1.62 9.76
CA CYS A 13 -0.50 -1.71 9.90
C CYS A 13 0.19 -1.88 8.54
N ILE A 14 -0.36 -2.71 7.66
CA ILE A 14 0.20 -2.88 6.31
C ILE A 14 0.08 -1.58 5.51
N LEU A 15 -1.07 -0.89 5.55
CA LEU A 15 -1.22 0.41 4.90
C LEU A 15 -0.20 1.45 5.39
N ILE A 16 0.14 1.44 6.68
CA ILE A 16 1.21 2.30 7.23
C ILE A 16 2.57 1.95 6.60
N PHE A 17 2.89 0.67 6.42
CA PHE A 17 4.12 0.28 5.70
C PHE A 17 4.13 0.79 4.25
N TYR A 18 3.00 0.77 3.55
CA TYR A 18 2.89 1.35 2.21
C TYR A 18 3.05 2.88 2.23
N ILE A 19 2.57 3.59 3.26
CA ILE A 19 2.84 5.03 3.43
C ILE A 19 4.34 5.27 3.57
N ILE A 20 5.01 4.51 4.44
CA ILE A 20 6.46 4.65 4.65
C ILE A 20 7.20 4.41 3.33
N ARG A 21 6.84 3.36 2.58
CA ARG A 21 7.43 3.07 1.26
C ARG A 21 7.21 4.21 0.27
N ALA A 22 6.00 4.77 0.21
CA ALA A 22 5.71 5.88 -0.69
C ALA A 22 6.51 7.15 -0.32
N LEU A 23 6.71 7.41 0.98
CA LEU A 23 7.57 8.49 1.46
C LEU A 23 9.04 8.25 1.07
N LEU A 24 9.54 7.01 1.17
CA LEU A 24 10.89 6.65 0.70
C LEU A 24 11.07 6.93 -0.80
N TYR A 25 10.04 6.66 -1.61
CA TYR A 25 10.05 7.01 -3.03
C TYR A 25 10.07 8.53 -3.26
N LEU A 26 9.35 9.32 -2.47
CA LEU A 26 9.38 10.79 -2.58
C LEU A 26 10.72 11.41 -2.19
N VAL A 27 11.45 10.81 -1.25
CA VAL A 27 12.78 11.31 -0.83
C VAL A 27 13.92 10.79 -1.71
N THR A 28 13.63 9.92 -2.68
CA THR A 28 14.60 9.39 -3.66
C THR A 28 15.49 10.47 -4.33
N PRO A 29 15.00 11.65 -4.76
CA PRO A 29 15.88 12.69 -5.31
C PRO A 29 16.93 13.19 -4.30
N PHE A 30 16.57 13.32 -3.03
CA PHE A 30 17.49 13.76 -1.97
C PHE A 30 18.48 12.66 -1.62
N THR A 31 18.00 11.41 -1.45
CA THR A 31 18.88 10.29 -1.13
C THR A 31 19.84 9.99 -2.28
N ASN A 32 19.42 10.13 -3.54
CA ASN A 32 20.29 9.94 -4.70
C ASN A 32 21.41 10.99 -4.78
N GLN A 33 21.16 12.23 -4.36
CA GLN A 33 22.22 13.24 -4.23
C GLN A 33 23.25 12.86 -3.16
N SER A 34 22.81 12.36 -2.01
CA SER A 34 23.71 11.88 -0.96
C SER A 34 24.48 10.63 -1.36
N VAL A 35 23.83 9.68 -2.05
CA VAL A 35 24.47 8.46 -2.58
C VAL A 35 25.50 8.81 -3.64
N LYS A 36 25.28 9.83 -4.47
CA LYS A 36 26.29 10.32 -5.42
C LYS A 36 27.61 10.70 -4.77
N THR A 37 27.56 11.19 -3.53
CA THR A 37 28.76 11.59 -2.77
C THR A 37 29.42 10.41 -2.05
N LEU A 38 28.64 9.41 -1.62
CA LEU A 38 29.13 8.28 -0.81
C LEU A 38 29.50 7.04 -1.65
N VAL A 39 28.67 6.68 -2.62
CA VAL A 39 28.80 5.49 -3.49
C VAL A 39 28.33 5.82 -4.91
N PRO A 40 29.18 6.46 -5.73
CA PRO A 40 28.79 6.99 -7.04
C PRO A 40 28.36 5.90 -8.03
N GLU A 41 28.81 4.66 -7.86
CA GLU A 41 28.43 3.51 -8.71
C GLU A 41 26.96 3.09 -8.54
N LYS A 42 26.31 3.46 -7.43
CA LYS A 42 24.92 3.13 -7.14
C LYS A 42 23.94 4.27 -7.43
N VAL A 43 24.40 5.32 -8.11
CA VAL A 43 23.57 6.48 -8.43
C VAL A 43 22.51 6.08 -9.46
N LEU A 44 21.27 6.38 -9.12
CA LEU A 44 20.14 6.21 -10.02
C LEU A 44 20.24 7.23 -11.17
N SER A 45 19.89 6.78 -12.37
CA SER A 45 19.76 7.66 -13.53
C SER A 45 18.66 8.70 -13.32
N LYS A 46 18.78 9.88 -13.94
CA LYS A 46 17.77 10.94 -13.82
C LYS A 46 16.34 10.46 -14.15
N PRO A 47 16.10 9.66 -15.21
CA PRO A 47 14.78 9.11 -15.49
C PRO A 47 14.26 8.20 -14.38
N ALA A 48 15.12 7.39 -13.76
CA ALA A 48 14.73 6.51 -12.65
C ALA A 48 14.32 7.32 -11.41
N VAL A 49 15.04 8.40 -11.08
CA VAL A 49 14.68 9.29 -9.97
C VAL A 49 13.29 9.92 -10.17
N ILE A 50 13.02 10.40 -11.39
CA ILE A 50 11.71 10.98 -11.73
C ILE A 50 10.62 9.90 -11.62
N PHE A 51 10.88 8.70 -12.16
CA PHE A 51 9.95 7.57 -12.10
C PHE A 51 9.58 7.22 -10.65
N TYR A 52 10.55 7.03 -9.77
CA TYR A 52 10.29 6.73 -8.35
C TYR A 52 9.53 7.86 -7.66
N THR A 53 9.86 9.12 -7.94
CA THR A 53 9.16 10.27 -7.34
C THR A 53 7.68 10.30 -7.74
N VAL A 54 7.38 10.12 -9.03
CA VAL A 54 6.00 10.06 -9.55
C VAL A 54 5.27 8.84 -8.97
N LEU A 55 5.94 7.69 -8.87
CA LEU A 55 5.37 6.48 -8.27
C LEU A 55 5.00 6.69 -6.80
N GLY A 56 5.84 7.39 -6.03
CA GLY A 56 5.56 7.76 -4.64
C GLY A 56 4.32 8.64 -4.50
N LEU A 57 4.16 9.65 -5.37
CA LEU A 57 2.96 10.51 -5.39
C LEU A 57 1.69 9.71 -5.69
N VAL A 58 1.74 8.87 -6.74
CA VAL A 58 0.59 8.02 -7.13
C VAL A 58 0.21 7.07 -6.01
N MET A 59 1.18 6.44 -5.35
CA MET A 59 0.92 5.58 -4.19
C MET A 59 0.20 6.33 -3.07
N ILE A 60 0.62 7.54 -2.71
CA ILE A 60 -0.01 8.32 -1.64
C ILE A 60 -1.46 8.62 -1.99
N LEU A 61 -1.75 9.04 -3.22
CA LEU A 61 -3.12 9.31 -3.66
C LEU A 61 -4.01 8.06 -3.56
N ILE A 62 -3.48 6.90 -3.95
CA ILE A 62 -4.18 5.62 -3.85
C ILE A 62 -4.44 5.27 -2.38
N ILE A 63 -3.43 5.39 -1.51
CA ILE A 63 -3.56 5.08 -0.09
C ILE A 63 -4.60 5.99 0.57
N ILE A 64 -4.60 7.30 0.27
CA ILE A 64 -5.63 8.24 0.76
C ILE A 64 -7.02 7.77 0.30
N GLY A 65 -7.17 7.41 -0.98
CA GLY A 65 -8.41 6.86 -1.51
C GLY A 65 -8.86 5.57 -0.82
N VAL A 66 -7.92 4.70 -0.44
CA VAL A 66 -8.19 3.48 0.35
C VAL A 66 -8.67 3.83 1.75
N PHE A 67 -8.08 4.83 2.42
CA PHE A 67 -8.55 5.32 3.73
C PHE A 67 -9.95 5.94 3.67
N LEU A 68 -10.30 6.56 2.54
CA LEU A 68 -11.64 7.06 2.26
C LEU A 68 -12.64 5.96 1.86
N TRP A 69 -12.25 4.68 1.92
CA TRP A 69 -13.07 3.53 1.52
C TRP A 69 -13.60 3.62 0.08
N ASN A 70 -12.86 4.30 -0.81
CA ASN A 70 -13.24 4.38 -2.21
C ASN A 70 -12.93 3.05 -2.91
N LYS A 71 -13.97 2.39 -3.46
CA LYS A 71 -13.83 1.12 -4.18
C LYS A 71 -12.81 1.20 -5.32
N ILE A 72 -12.81 2.30 -6.07
CA ILE A 72 -11.90 2.51 -7.20
C ILE A 72 -10.44 2.55 -6.71
N ALA A 73 -10.18 3.23 -5.59
CA ALA A 73 -8.85 3.31 -5.01
C ALA A 73 -8.34 1.94 -4.53
N ILE A 74 -9.22 1.07 -4.04
CA ILE A 74 -8.85 -0.28 -3.60
C ILE A 74 -8.53 -1.19 -4.79
N TYR A 75 -9.27 -1.08 -5.89
CA TYR A 75 -8.90 -1.76 -7.13
C TYR A 75 -7.55 -1.27 -7.65
N LEU A 76 -7.34 0.05 -7.69
CA LEU A 76 -6.07 0.64 -8.10
C LEU A 76 -4.91 0.23 -7.19
N PHE A 77 -5.12 0.10 -5.89
CA PHE A 77 -4.12 -0.40 -4.96
C PHE A 77 -3.62 -1.80 -5.34
N GLY A 78 -4.55 -2.72 -5.63
CA GLY A 78 -4.21 -4.06 -6.12
C GLY A 78 -3.45 -4.02 -7.45
N THR A 79 -3.96 -3.26 -8.43
CA THR A 79 -3.35 -3.16 -9.77
C THR A 79 -1.96 -2.55 -9.74
N VAL A 80 -1.75 -1.49 -8.97
CA VAL A 80 -0.46 -0.81 -8.86
C VAL A 80 0.58 -1.70 -8.16
N GLY A 81 0.20 -2.48 -7.14
CA GLY A 81 1.13 -3.44 -6.54
C GLY A 81 1.59 -4.52 -7.53
N ILE A 82 0.71 -4.96 -8.45
CA ILE A 82 1.09 -5.88 -9.54
C ILE A 82 2.11 -5.23 -10.48
N LEU A 83 1.85 -3.97 -10.89
CA LEU A 83 2.73 -3.24 -11.78
C LEU A 83 4.12 -3.01 -11.15
N ILE A 84 4.17 -2.72 -9.85
CA ILE A 84 5.42 -2.52 -9.12
C ILE A 84 6.19 -3.83 -9.01
N GLY A 85 5.54 -4.92 -8.60
CA GLY A 85 6.17 -6.24 -8.56
C GLY A 85 6.76 -6.62 -9.92
N GLY A 86 6.02 -6.38 -11.01
CA GLY A 86 6.51 -6.59 -12.37
C GLY A 86 7.67 -5.67 -12.75
N ALA A 87 7.62 -4.39 -12.42
CA ALA A 87 8.68 -3.43 -12.70
C ALA A 87 9.99 -3.78 -11.97
N THR A 88 9.91 -4.22 -10.72
CA THR A 88 11.07 -4.65 -9.93
C THR A 88 11.81 -5.80 -10.62
N LEU A 89 11.10 -6.76 -11.21
CA LEU A 89 11.71 -7.88 -11.94
C LEU A 89 12.45 -7.45 -13.21
N ILE A 90 11.98 -6.39 -13.86
CA ILE A 90 12.61 -5.83 -15.06
C ILE A 90 13.86 -5.01 -14.67
N ILE A 91 13.79 -4.28 -13.56
CA ILE A 91 14.84 -3.34 -13.14
C ILE A 91 15.99 -4.03 -12.41
N GLU A 92 15.72 -5.01 -11.54
CA GLU A 92 16.73 -5.60 -10.64
C GLU A 92 17.51 -6.79 -11.23
N ASN A 93 17.33 -7.07 -12.53
CA ASN A 93 17.65 -8.34 -13.18
C ASN A 93 16.89 -9.53 -12.54
N ILE A 94 16.56 -10.53 -13.36
CA ILE A 94 15.80 -11.70 -12.91
C ILE A 94 16.70 -12.57 -12.02
N SER A 95 16.74 -12.24 -10.73
CA SER A 95 17.38 -13.02 -9.67
C SER A 95 16.31 -13.77 -8.88
N ALA A 96 16.64 -14.94 -8.33
CA ALA A 96 15.69 -15.72 -7.53
C ALA A 96 15.10 -14.93 -6.34
N MET A 97 15.90 -14.06 -5.72
CA MET A 97 15.42 -13.17 -4.65
C MET A 97 14.44 -12.11 -5.16
N ALA A 98 14.72 -11.48 -6.31
CA ALA A 98 13.80 -10.51 -6.90
C ALA A 98 12.47 -11.16 -7.29
N VAL A 99 12.50 -12.37 -7.87
CA VAL A 99 11.29 -13.15 -8.20
C VAL A 99 10.45 -13.47 -6.97
N LEU A 100 11.08 -13.97 -5.91
CA LEU A 100 10.39 -14.28 -4.66
C LEU A 100 9.81 -13.02 -4.00
N GLY A 101 10.59 -11.93 -3.96
CA GLY A 101 10.14 -10.65 -3.41
C GLY A 101 8.93 -10.09 -4.16
N ALA A 102 8.97 -10.09 -5.49
CA ALA A 102 7.86 -9.64 -6.32
C ALA A 102 6.62 -10.52 -6.15
N ALA A 103 6.77 -11.85 -6.10
CA ALA A 103 5.66 -12.76 -5.90
C ALA A 103 4.95 -12.53 -4.56
N VAL A 104 5.73 -12.39 -3.48
CA VAL A 104 5.21 -12.08 -2.13
C VAL A 104 4.48 -10.74 -2.12
N GLU A 105 5.07 -9.70 -2.73
CA GLU A 105 4.46 -8.38 -2.83
C GLU A 105 3.12 -8.44 -3.58
N ILE A 106 3.07 -9.11 -4.73
CA ILE A 106 1.86 -9.27 -5.54
C ILE A 106 0.75 -9.97 -4.73
N ILE A 107 1.09 -11.10 -4.11
CA ILE A 107 0.12 -11.90 -3.33
C ILE A 107 -0.42 -11.07 -2.16
N LEU A 108 0.44 -10.41 -1.39
CA LEU A 108 0.03 -9.57 -0.27
C LEU A 108 -0.89 -8.43 -0.73
N THR A 109 -0.52 -7.72 -1.80
CA THR A 109 -1.31 -6.59 -2.30
C THR A 109 -2.71 -7.05 -2.73
N ILE A 110 -2.80 -8.16 -3.47
CA ILE A 110 -4.08 -8.73 -3.91
C ILE A 110 -4.93 -9.18 -2.71
N MET A 111 -4.33 -9.87 -1.74
CA MET A 111 -5.03 -10.31 -0.52
C MET A 111 -5.62 -9.12 0.25
N ILE A 112 -4.87 -8.03 0.40
CA ILE A 112 -5.33 -6.83 1.09
C ILE A 112 -6.48 -6.16 0.33
N ALA A 113 -6.32 -5.97 -0.99
CA ALA A 113 -7.37 -5.41 -1.83
C ALA A 113 -8.66 -6.23 -1.73
N PHE A 114 -8.56 -7.56 -1.76
CA PHE A 114 -9.70 -8.46 -1.59
C PHE A 114 -10.37 -8.33 -0.21
N ILE A 115 -9.57 -8.28 0.87
CA ILE A 115 -10.10 -8.09 2.24
C ILE A 115 -10.83 -6.75 2.35
N LEU A 116 -10.26 -5.68 1.80
CA LEU A 116 -10.85 -4.34 1.81
C LEU A 116 -12.17 -4.30 1.02
N LEU A 117 -12.21 -4.88 -0.18
CA LEU A 117 -13.43 -4.97 -1.00
C LEU A 117 -14.52 -5.77 -0.30
N LYS A 118 -14.17 -6.91 0.30
CA LYS A 118 -15.11 -7.71 1.09
C LYS A 118 -15.67 -6.91 2.26
N ARG A 119 -14.86 -6.05 2.89
CA ARG A 119 -15.28 -5.21 4.02
C ARG A 119 -16.23 -4.09 3.61
N ILE A 120 -16.05 -3.48 2.44
CA ILE A 120 -16.95 -2.45 1.91
C ILE A 120 -18.29 -3.05 1.47
N ASN A 121 -18.29 -4.25 0.90
CA ASN A 121 -19.52 -4.90 0.45
C ASN A 121 -20.30 -5.59 1.59
N LEU A 122 -19.76 -5.62 2.82
CA LEU A 122 -20.52 -6.07 3.99
C LEU A 122 -21.45 -4.93 4.44
N PRO A 123 -22.74 -5.21 4.69
CA PRO A 123 -23.63 -4.20 5.26
C PRO A 123 -23.05 -3.74 6.60
N VAL A 124 -22.97 -2.43 6.79
CA VAL A 124 -22.55 -1.83 8.06
C VAL A 124 -23.47 -2.41 9.14
N PRO A 125 -22.93 -3.07 10.19
CA PRO A 125 -23.77 -3.52 11.28
C PRO A 125 -24.46 -2.28 11.85
N LYS A 126 -25.80 -2.23 11.74
CA LYS A 126 -26.59 -1.22 12.43
C LYS A 126 -26.18 -1.33 13.89
N ILE A 127 -25.60 -0.26 14.42
CA ILE A 127 -25.46 -0.11 15.86
C ILE A 127 -26.90 -0.21 16.35
N LYS A 128 -27.22 -1.28 17.08
CA LYS A 128 -28.45 -1.27 17.88
C LYS A 128 -28.22 -0.10 18.84
N GLU A 129 -28.91 1.00 18.62
CA GLU A 129 -29.24 1.89 19.73
C GLU A 129 -29.95 0.98 20.72
N ASP A 130 -29.23 0.56 21.75
CA ASP A 130 -29.86 -0.02 22.92
C ASP A 130 -30.74 1.12 23.45
N ASN A 131 -32.04 1.00 23.20
CA ASN A 131 -33.05 1.93 23.66
C ASN A 131 -32.84 2.16 25.17
N GLU A 132 -32.39 3.36 25.53
CA GLU A 132 -32.32 3.87 26.90
C GLU A 132 -33.73 4.09 27.52
N ASP A 133 -34.80 3.72 26.81
CA ASP A 133 -36.18 4.01 27.19
C ASP A 133 -36.80 3.01 28.20
N ASP A 134 -36.12 1.91 28.53
CA ASP A 134 -36.64 0.89 29.47
C ASP A 134 -36.14 1.07 30.93
N ILE A 135 -35.42 2.15 31.24
CA ILE A 135 -34.94 2.42 32.62
C ILE A 135 -35.99 3.16 33.47
N TRP A 136 -37.08 3.66 32.87
CA TRP A 136 -38.09 4.48 33.56
C TRP A 136 -39.53 3.98 33.47
N LYS A 137 -39.76 2.67 33.37
CA LYS A 137 -41.11 2.06 33.47
C LYS A 137 -41.26 1.09 34.64
#